data_AF-A0A2K9LC84-F1
#
_entry.id   AF-A0A2K9LC84-F1
#
_cell.length_a   1.000
_cell.length_b   1.000
_cell.length_c   1.000
_cell.angle_alpha   90.00
_cell.angle_beta   90.00
_cell.angle_gamma   90.00
#
_symmetry.space_group_name_H-M   'P 1'
#
loop_
_entity.id
_entity.type
_entity.pdbx_description
1 polymer ?
#
loop_
_entity_poly.entity_id
_entity_poly.type
_entity_poly.pdbx_seq_one_letter_code
_entity_poly.pdbx_strand_id
1 'polypeptide(L)'
;MAKKSLKNSKHLVELIGAATPRAIALLSTVDKFAFLGVLDTSQSADVVRSALIDTLPSVRPEAIAIADEEAVRLLQLARFRTEEMLEHAYAAIEFEGHAELDSFDRNADAMTRLIWVRAKAPQIFDRIETIYLTHHFHGHKKFLGFSVRDGDGRDFVWTDEVAQKLHEGVAEILDLDAEAKASCEIIHFEMEDGDGTGKRRLHYLVVYHPGKMRTLRQMKDRRRDLLLYIPALEATLVYDPAENQVHVC
;
A
#
# COMPACT_ATOMS: atom_id res chain seq x y z
N MET A 1 27.17 9.79 28.70
CA MET A 1 26.98 8.51 27.98
C MET A 1 26.72 8.84 26.53
N ALA A 2 27.52 8.29 25.60
CA ALA A 2 27.36 8.59 24.18
C ALA A 2 26.03 8.00 23.68
N LYS A 3 25.15 8.84 23.12
CA LYS A 3 23.97 8.39 22.36
C LYS A 3 24.47 7.43 21.27
N LYS A 4 24.30 6.12 21.46
CA LYS A 4 24.51 5.14 20.38
C LYS A 4 23.69 5.62 19.19
N SER A 5 24.35 5.77 18.06
CA SER A 5 23.75 6.34 16.86
C SER A 5 22.57 5.46 16.42
N LEU A 6 21.34 5.97 16.57
CA LEU A 6 20.08 5.39 16.07
C LEU A 6 19.97 5.49 14.53
N LYS A 7 21.10 5.40 13.81
CA LYS A 7 21.16 5.63 12.35
C LYS A 7 20.23 4.70 11.57
N ASN A 8 19.97 3.49 12.11
CA ASN A 8 19.15 2.47 11.48
C ASN A 8 17.72 2.38 12.05
N SER A 9 17.29 3.36 12.86
CA SER A 9 15.95 3.39 13.46
C SER A 9 15.31 4.77 13.38
N LYS A 10 15.75 5.59 12.41
CA LYS A 10 15.32 6.99 12.29
C LYS A 10 13.81 7.07 12.02
N HIS A 11 13.31 6.29 11.08
CA HIS A 11 11.91 6.28 10.69
C HIS A 11 11.06 5.64 11.78
N LEU A 12 11.57 4.60 12.44
CA LEU A 12 10.90 3.99 13.59
C LEU A 12 10.73 5.00 14.75
N VAL A 13 11.76 5.78 15.07
CA VAL A 13 11.68 6.85 16.09
C VAL A 13 10.67 7.92 15.66
N GLU A 14 10.67 8.29 14.38
CA GLU A 14 9.70 9.25 13.84
C GLU A 14 8.25 8.73 13.97
N LEU A 15 8.01 7.47 13.61
CA LEU A 15 6.71 6.82 13.74
C LEU A 15 6.22 6.77 15.19
N ILE A 16 7.10 6.41 16.14
CA ILE A 16 6.78 6.44 17.59
C ILE A 16 6.40 7.85 18.04
N GLY A 17 7.06 8.88 17.50
CA GLY A 17 6.74 10.28 17.78
C GLY A 17 5.39 10.72 17.20
N ALA A 18 5.06 10.26 16.00
CA ALA A 18 3.83 10.64 15.28
C ALA A 18 2.58 9.90 15.77
N ALA A 19 2.73 8.66 16.27
CA ALA A 19 1.60 7.82 16.68
C ALA A 19 1.13 8.07 18.12
N THR A 20 -0.14 7.74 18.38
CA THR A 20 -0.70 7.68 19.73
C THR A 20 -0.24 6.39 20.44
N PRO A 21 -0.12 6.37 21.78
CA PRO A 21 0.24 5.14 22.51
C PRO A 21 -0.69 3.96 22.21
N ARG A 22 -1.99 4.22 22.03
CA ARG A 22 -2.97 3.21 21.63
C ARG A 22 -2.69 2.65 20.23
N ALA A 23 -2.34 3.52 19.27
CA ALA A 23 -1.95 3.07 17.93
C ALA A 23 -0.65 2.26 17.97
N ILE A 24 0.35 2.64 18.77
CA ILE A 24 1.59 1.85 18.89
C ILE A 24 1.30 0.48 19.54
N ALA A 25 0.42 0.42 20.54
CA ALA A 25 -0.02 -0.85 21.12
C ALA A 25 -0.70 -1.74 20.07
N LEU A 26 -1.55 -1.19 19.21
CA LEU A 26 -2.12 -1.91 18.07
C LEU A 26 -1.04 -2.34 17.08
N LEU A 27 -0.10 -1.47 16.74
CA LEU A 27 0.99 -1.78 15.82
C LEU A 27 1.85 -2.93 16.33
N SER A 28 2.01 -3.08 17.64
CA SER A 28 2.75 -4.19 18.25
C SER A 28 2.13 -5.57 17.98
N THR A 29 0.87 -5.65 17.52
CA THR A 29 0.27 -6.92 17.08
C THR A 29 0.74 -7.34 15.68
N VAL A 30 1.44 -6.47 14.96
CA VAL A 30 2.09 -6.80 13.70
C VAL A 30 3.48 -7.38 13.99
N ASP A 31 3.77 -8.58 13.51
CA ASP A 31 5.00 -9.34 13.83
C ASP A 31 6.29 -8.52 13.74
N LYS A 32 6.38 -7.66 12.72
CA LYS A 32 7.55 -6.80 12.45
C LYS A 32 7.78 -5.75 13.55
N PHE A 33 6.76 -5.45 14.36
CA PHE A 33 6.77 -4.48 15.45
C PHE A 33 6.51 -5.12 16.83
N ALA A 34 6.51 -6.45 16.94
CA ALA A 34 6.14 -7.16 18.17
C ALA A 34 6.94 -6.71 19.42
N PHE A 35 8.17 -6.26 19.25
CA PHE A 35 9.01 -5.75 20.34
C PHE A 35 8.47 -4.44 20.97
N LEU A 36 7.54 -3.74 20.31
CA LEU A 36 6.84 -2.60 20.88
C LEU A 36 5.78 -3.02 21.92
N GLY A 37 5.50 -4.32 22.09
CA GLY A 37 4.48 -4.82 23.02
C GLY A 37 4.81 -4.63 24.52
N VAL A 38 6.01 -4.11 24.85
CA VAL A 38 6.43 -3.80 26.24
C VAL A 38 5.78 -2.52 26.82
N LEU A 39 4.77 -2.00 26.13
CA LEU A 39 4.08 -0.76 26.43
C LEU A 39 3.23 -0.83 27.69
N ASP A 40 3.49 0.07 28.63
CA ASP A 40 2.56 0.40 29.71
C ASP A 40 1.68 1.59 29.29
N THR A 41 0.50 1.31 28.74
CA THR A 41 -0.45 2.34 28.27
C THR A 41 -1.11 3.12 29.39
N SER A 42 -0.85 2.80 30.67
CA SER A 42 -1.35 3.58 31.81
C SER A 42 -0.55 4.87 32.05
N GLN A 43 0.65 4.97 31.47
CA GLN A 43 1.53 6.13 31.60
C GLN A 43 1.18 7.22 30.58
N SER A 44 1.69 8.44 30.80
CA SER A 44 1.51 9.53 29.84
C SER A 44 2.22 9.23 28.52
N ALA A 45 1.70 9.78 27.42
CA ALA A 45 2.20 9.50 26.07
C ALA A 45 3.70 9.82 25.92
N ASP A 46 4.19 10.89 26.55
CA ASP A 46 5.60 11.29 26.45
C ASP A 46 6.53 10.33 27.18
N VAL A 47 6.09 9.80 28.32
CA VAL A 47 6.85 8.80 29.07
C VAL A 47 6.89 7.49 28.29
N VAL A 48 5.75 7.08 27.73
CA VAL A 48 5.64 5.90 26.87
C VAL A 48 6.59 5.99 25.67
N ARG A 49 6.56 7.11 24.93
CA ARG A 49 7.43 7.30 23.76
C ARG A 49 8.91 7.29 24.14
N SER A 50 9.26 7.99 25.23
CA SER A 50 10.65 8.04 25.70
C SER A 50 11.15 6.66 26.10
N ALA A 51 10.34 5.89 26.84
CA ALA A 51 10.67 4.52 27.23
C ALA A 51 10.87 3.62 26.00
N LEU A 52 9.99 3.70 25.00
CA LEU A 52 10.15 2.94 23.76
C LEU A 52 11.47 3.27 23.06
N ILE A 53 11.78 4.56 22.87
CA ILE A 53 13.00 5.00 22.21
C ILE A 53 14.24 4.50 22.97
N ASP A 54 14.21 4.53 24.30
CA ASP A 54 15.30 4.05 25.15
C ASP A 54 15.48 2.52 25.11
N THR A 55 14.44 1.76 24.74
CA THR A 55 14.53 0.30 24.54
C THR A 55 15.06 -0.10 23.17
N LEU A 56 14.97 0.75 22.13
CA LEU A 56 15.41 0.38 20.77
C LEU A 56 16.87 -0.14 20.70
N PRO A 57 17.85 0.40 21.45
CA PRO A 57 19.22 -0.10 21.44
C PRO A 57 19.41 -1.52 21.99
N SER A 58 18.43 -2.08 22.71
CA SER A 58 18.47 -3.45 23.23
C SER A 58 17.77 -4.47 22.32
N VAL A 59 17.03 -3.98 21.32
CA VAL A 59 16.40 -4.82 20.29
C VAL A 59 17.45 -5.30 19.30
N ARG A 60 17.25 -6.51 18.74
CA ARG A 60 18.15 -7.07 17.72
C ARG A 60 18.23 -6.13 16.51
N PRO A 61 19.44 -5.81 15.99
CA PRO A 61 19.60 -4.89 14.87
C PRO A 61 18.81 -5.25 13.62
N GLU A 62 18.65 -6.55 13.33
CA GLU A 62 17.89 -7.03 12.17
C GLU A 62 16.39 -6.73 12.33
N ALA A 63 15.85 -6.89 13.53
CA ALA A 63 14.45 -6.56 13.82
C ALA A 63 14.21 -5.05 13.72
N ILE A 64 15.17 -4.23 14.18
CA ILE A 64 15.11 -2.77 14.03
C ILE A 64 15.13 -2.37 12.56
N ALA A 65 16.01 -2.96 11.73
CA ALA A 65 16.06 -2.64 10.31
C ALA A 65 14.73 -2.94 9.60
N ILE A 66 14.15 -4.13 9.84
CA ILE A 66 12.85 -4.51 9.26
C ILE A 66 11.74 -3.56 9.72
N ALA A 67 11.70 -3.21 11.00
CA ALA A 67 10.70 -2.29 11.54
C ALA A 67 10.89 -0.86 11.03
N ASP A 68 12.12 -0.41 10.81
CA ASP A 68 12.41 0.92 10.25
C ASP A 68 11.96 1.00 8.79
N GLU A 69 12.17 -0.05 7.99
CA GLU A 69 11.64 -0.15 6.62
C GLU A 69 10.11 -0.12 6.60
N GLU A 70 9.44 -0.86 7.48
CA GLU A 70 7.98 -0.78 7.59
C GLU A 70 7.49 0.58 8.10
N ALA A 71 8.26 1.25 8.96
CA ALA A 71 7.93 2.59 9.40
C ALA A 71 8.00 3.61 8.25
N VAL A 72 8.93 3.44 7.30
CA VAL A 72 8.98 4.25 6.07
C VAL A 72 7.66 4.15 5.31
N ARG A 73 7.12 2.94 5.12
CA ARG A 73 5.86 2.70 4.39
C ARG A 73 4.70 3.51 5.01
N LEU A 74 4.53 3.40 6.33
CA LEU A 74 3.52 4.15 7.07
C LEU A 74 3.73 5.67 6.98
N LEU A 75 4.96 6.15 7.17
CA LEU A 75 5.27 7.58 7.14
C LEU A 75 5.12 8.19 5.75
N GLN A 76 5.43 7.44 4.69
CA GLN A 76 5.25 7.87 3.30
C GLN A 76 3.76 8.08 3.00
N LEU A 77 2.93 7.10 3.31
CA LEU A 77 1.48 7.21 3.15
C LEU A 77 0.89 8.33 4.02
N ALA A 78 1.37 8.49 5.26
CA ALA A 78 0.92 9.56 6.13
C ALA A 78 1.24 10.99 5.64
N ARG A 79 2.19 11.13 4.70
CA ARG A 79 2.58 12.42 4.11
C ARG A 79 2.00 12.63 2.72
N PHE A 80 1.33 11.63 2.14
CA PHE A 80 0.85 11.66 0.77
C PHE A 80 -0.67 11.47 0.73
N ARG A 81 -1.40 12.57 0.51
CA ARG A 81 -2.86 12.57 0.30
C ARG A 81 -3.61 11.64 1.24
N THR A 82 -3.19 11.63 2.49
CA THR A 82 -3.51 10.57 3.46
C THR A 82 -5.01 10.41 3.66
N GLU A 83 -5.76 11.51 3.66
CA GLU A 83 -7.21 11.48 3.81
C GLU A 83 -7.90 10.81 2.61
N GLU A 84 -7.49 11.13 1.38
CA GLU A 84 -8.05 10.52 0.17
C GLU A 84 -7.76 9.01 0.13
N MET A 85 -6.53 8.61 0.51
CA MET A 85 -6.14 7.20 0.63
C MET A 85 -6.94 6.47 1.72
N LEU A 86 -7.13 7.09 2.88
CA LEU A 86 -7.87 6.49 4.00
C LEU A 86 -9.37 6.38 3.71
N GLU A 87 -9.97 7.34 2.99
CA GLU A 87 -11.36 7.24 2.54
C GLU A 87 -11.54 6.11 1.53
N HIS A 88 -10.59 5.94 0.60
CA HIS A 88 -10.60 4.77 -0.30
C HIS A 88 -10.44 3.45 0.46
N ALA A 89 -9.49 3.38 1.40
CA ALA A 89 -9.33 2.20 2.24
C ALA A 89 -10.63 1.89 3.02
N TYR A 90 -11.27 2.90 3.59
CA TYR A 90 -12.52 2.74 4.33
C TYR A 90 -13.66 2.23 3.45
N ALA A 91 -13.84 2.78 2.25
CA ALA A 91 -14.83 2.29 1.30
C ALA A 91 -14.60 0.81 0.93
N ALA A 92 -13.33 0.40 0.75
CA ALA A 92 -12.99 -1.01 0.52
C ALA A 92 -13.30 -1.90 1.74
N ILE A 93 -12.99 -1.43 2.97
CA ILE A 93 -13.29 -2.14 4.22
C ILE A 93 -14.81 -2.36 4.37
N GLU A 94 -15.61 -1.32 4.11
CA GLU A 94 -17.08 -1.41 4.17
C GLU A 94 -17.62 -2.38 3.11
N PHE A 95 -17.12 -2.29 1.88
CA PHE A 95 -17.54 -3.17 0.78
C PHE A 95 -17.23 -4.65 1.09
N GLU A 96 -16.07 -4.95 1.64
CA GLU A 96 -15.68 -6.32 2.01
C GLU A 96 -16.38 -6.83 3.28
N GLY A 97 -17.09 -5.97 4.02
CA GLY A 97 -17.74 -6.35 5.28
C GLY A 97 -16.72 -6.80 6.35
N HIS A 98 -15.61 -6.08 6.47
CA HIS A 98 -14.47 -6.49 7.28
C HIS A 98 -14.85 -6.74 8.76
N ALA A 99 -14.46 -7.89 9.31
CA ALA A 99 -14.90 -8.36 10.64
C ALA A 99 -14.55 -7.41 11.80
N GLU A 100 -13.51 -6.60 11.65
CA GLU A 100 -13.02 -5.67 12.68
C GLU A 100 -13.52 -4.23 12.46
N LEU A 101 -14.41 -3.96 11.49
CA LEU A 101 -14.87 -2.62 11.12
C LEU A 101 -15.32 -1.79 12.33
N ASP A 102 -16.01 -2.39 13.30
CA ASP A 102 -16.45 -1.72 14.54
C ASP A 102 -15.31 -1.13 15.39
N SER A 103 -14.09 -1.61 15.20
CA SER A 103 -12.90 -1.11 15.88
C SER A 103 -12.18 0.02 15.13
N PHE A 104 -12.59 0.33 13.89
CA PHE A 104 -12.05 1.43 13.12
C PHE A 104 -12.68 2.76 13.57
N ASP A 105 -11.86 3.63 14.16
CA ASP A 105 -12.30 4.97 14.54
C ASP A 105 -12.05 5.97 13.40
N ARG A 106 -13.11 6.31 12.66
CA ARG A 106 -13.05 7.27 11.55
C ARG A 106 -12.65 8.69 11.99
N ASN A 107 -12.83 9.03 13.26
CA ASN A 107 -12.51 10.36 13.79
C ASN A 107 -11.10 10.43 14.39
N ALA A 108 -10.38 9.31 14.45
CA ALA A 108 -9.00 9.30 14.90
C ALA A 108 -8.08 10.04 13.91
N ASP A 109 -6.92 10.47 14.40
CA ASP A 109 -5.91 11.07 13.55
C ASP A 109 -5.46 10.11 12.43
N ALA A 110 -4.94 10.67 11.33
CA ALA A 110 -4.60 9.91 10.13
C ALA A 110 -3.57 8.80 10.40
N MET A 111 -2.60 9.02 11.29
CA MET A 111 -1.61 8.00 11.62
C MET A 111 -2.24 6.84 12.39
N THR A 112 -3.12 7.13 13.35
CA THR A 112 -3.87 6.09 14.07
C THR A 112 -4.76 5.27 13.12
N ARG A 113 -5.48 5.92 12.19
CA ARG A 113 -6.28 5.22 11.17
C ARG A 113 -5.40 4.36 10.25
N LEU A 114 -4.27 4.88 9.78
CA LEU A 114 -3.36 4.15 8.91
C LEU A 114 -2.73 2.92 9.59
N ILE A 115 -2.32 3.06 10.85
CA ILE A 115 -1.83 1.94 11.68
C ILE A 115 -2.93 0.90 11.86
N TRP A 116 -4.18 1.32 12.06
CA TRP A 116 -5.30 0.38 12.13
C TRP A 116 -5.43 -0.41 10.83
N VAL A 117 -5.41 0.25 9.67
CA VAL A 117 -5.50 -0.43 8.35
C VAL A 117 -4.34 -1.41 8.21
N ARG A 118 -3.11 -1.00 8.56
CA ARG A 118 -1.93 -1.89 8.51
C ARG A 118 -2.06 -3.13 9.39
N ALA A 119 -2.64 -2.99 10.59
CA ALA A 119 -2.72 -4.05 11.59
C ALA A 119 -3.92 -4.98 11.40
N LYS A 120 -5.06 -4.44 10.95
CA LYS A 120 -6.34 -5.16 10.88
C LYS A 120 -6.78 -5.49 9.47
N ALA A 121 -6.41 -4.69 8.48
CA ALA A 121 -6.74 -4.89 7.07
C ALA A 121 -5.47 -4.84 6.17
N PRO A 122 -4.48 -5.71 6.40
CA PRO A 122 -3.17 -5.63 5.75
C PRO A 122 -3.25 -5.70 4.22
N GLN A 123 -4.19 -6.47 3.66
CA GLN A 123 -4.41 -6.51 2.21
C GLN A 123 -4.84 -5.15 1.66
N ILE A 124 -5.72 -4.42 2.37
CA ILE A 124 -6.16 -3.09 1.96
C ILE A 124 -5.04 -2.06 2.13
N PHE A 125 -4.20 -2.22 3.17
CA PHE A 125 -2.99 -1.42 3.33
C PHE A 125 -2.04 -1.56 2.12
N ASP A 126 -1.77 -2.79 1.70
CA ASP A 126 -0.87 -3.04 0.57
C ASP A 126 -1.46 -2.45 -0.73
N ARG A 127 -2.78 -2.49 -0.93
CA ARG A 127 -3.46 -1.85 -2.08
C ARG A 127 -3.25 -0.33 -2.13
N ILE A 128 -3.47 0.37 -1.02
CA ILE A 128 -3.28 1.83 -0.99
C ILE A 128 -1.80 2.22 -1.12
N GLU A 129 -0.89 1.37 -0.66
CA GLU A 129 0.54 1.56 -0.91
C GLU A 129 0.88 1.46 -2.39
N THR A 130 0.34 0.48 -3.10
CA THR A 130 0.57 0.36 -4.55
C THR A 130 0.06 1.59 -5.31
N ILE A 131 -1.08 2.15 -4.91
CA ILE A 131 -1.59 3.42 -5.47
C ILE A 131 -0.59 4.56 -5.22
N TYR A 132 -0.09 4.69 -3.98
CA TYR A 132 0.93 5.67 -3.64
C TYR A 132 2.20 5.51 -4.49
N LEU A 133 2.72 4.29 -4.62
CA LEU A 133 3.93 4.01 -5.40
C LEU A 133 3.71 4.34 -6.87
N THR A 134 2.55 3.96 -7.43
CA THR A 134 2.18 4.30 -8.81
C THR A 134 2.22 5.80 -9.04
N HIS A 135 1.58 6.57 -8.15
CA HIS A 135 1.61 8.03 -8.25
C HIS A 135 3.01 8.60 -8.08
N HIS A 136 3.75 8.13 -7.07
CA HIS A 136 5.11 8.59 -6.79
C HIS A 136 6.02 8.38 -8.01
N PHE A 137 5.92 7.25 -8.69
CA PHE A 137 6.74 6.97 -9.86
C PHE A 137 6.20 7.58 -11.15
N HIS A 138 4.90 7.88 -11.27
CA HIS A 138 4.28 8.48 -12.46
C HIS A 138 5.00 9.76 -12.94
N GLY A 139 5.52 10.58 -12.01
CA GLY A 139 6.28 11.80 -12.34
C GLY A 139 7.78 11.59 -12.59
N HIS A 140 8.33 10.40 -12.34
CA HIS A 140 9.77 10.19 -12.25
C HIS A 140 10.39 9.29 -13.33
N LYS A 141 9.60 8.52 -14.11
CA LYS A 141 10.14 7.72 -15.22
C LYS A 141 9.54 8.13 -16.57
N LYS A 142 10.30 7.86 -17.64
CA LYS A 142 9.78 7.94 -19.02
C LYS A 142 8.91 6.72 -19.29
N PHE A 143 7.62 6.89 -19.14
CA PHE A 143 6.65 5.84 -19.42
C PHE A 143 6.31 5.75 -20.90
N LEU A 144 6.04 4.54 -21.37
CA LEU A 144 5.44 4.33 -22.69
C LEU A 144 3.97 4.73 -22.57
N GLY A 145 3.60 5.80 -23.25
CA GLY A 145 2.22 6.25 -23.37
C GLY A 145 1.63 5.82 -24.71
N PHE A 146 0.34 5.53 -24.74
CA PHE A 146 -0.42 5.33 -25.98
C PHE A 146 -1.76 6.05 -25.93
N SER A 147 -2.20 6.51 -27.10
CA SER A 147 -3.48 7.22 -27.24
C SER A 147 -4.65 6.24 -27.35
N VAL A 148 -5.74 6.56 -26.66
CA VAL A 148 -7.04 5.91 -26.83
C VAL A 148 -7.73 6.52 -28.05
N ARG A 149 -8.16 5.69 -29.00
CA ARG A 149 -8.63 6.14 -30.32
C ARG A 149 -10.06 6.68 -30.32
N ASP A 150 -10.88 6.31 -29.34
CA ASP A 150 -12.30 6.60 -29.30
C ASP A 150 -12.66 7.49 -28.08
N GLY A 151 -13.37 8.59 -28.34
CA GLY A 151 -13.84 9.56 -27.32
C GLY A 151 -13.01 10.85 -27.24
N ASP A 152 -13.56 11.89 -26.61
CA ASP A 152 -12.80 13.09 -26.19
C ASP A 152 -12.39 13.03 -24.70
N GLY A 153 -12.83 12.00 -23.98
CA GLY A 153 -12.45 11.61 -22.62
C GLY A 153 -12.86 12.60 -21.51
N ARG A 154 -13.31 13.82 -21.84
CA ARG A 154 -13.57 14.89 -20.86
C ARG A 154 -14.66 14.57 -19.84
N ASP A 155 -15.60 13.70 -20.19
CA ASP A 155 -16.70 13.25 -19.33
C ASP A 155 -16.58 11.76 -18.93
N PHE A 156 -15.35 11.21 -18.92
CA PHE A 156 -15.15 9.82 -18.50
C PHE A 156 -15.55 9.62 -17.04
N VAL A 157 -16.36 8.58 -16.80
CA VAL A 157 -16.78 8.16 -15.46
C VAL A 157 -16.43 6.70 -15.30
N TRP A 158 -15.77 6.37 -14.20
CA TRP A 158 -15.54 4.97 -13.85
C TRP A 158 -16.85 4.33 -13.37
N THR A 159 -17.25 3.23 -14.02
CA THR A 159 -18.45 2.47 -13.68
C THR A 159 -18.14 0.98 -13.59
N ASP A 160 -19.02 0.21 -12.96
CA ASP A 160 -18.89 -1.25 -12.88
C ASP A 160 -18.82 -1.90 -14.27
N GLU A 161 -19.54 -1.35 -15.25
CA GLU A 161 -19.49 -1.82 -16.63
C GLU A 161 -18.10 -1.58 -17.27
N VAL A 162 -17.49 -0.43 -17.00
CA VAL A 162 -16.13 -0.12 -17.46
C VAL A 162 -15.12 -1.06 -16.79
N ALA A 163 -15.24 -1.26 -15.49
CA ALA A 163 -14.38 -2.18 -14.75
C ALA A 163 -14.48 -3.61 -15.28
N GLN A 164 -15.70 -4.10 -15.54
CA GLN A 164 -15.93 -5.42 -16.11
C GLN A 164 -15.36 -5.57 -17.52
N LYS A 165 -15.59 -4.59 -18.40
CA LYS A 165 -15.03 -4.61 -19.77
C LYS A 165 -13.51 -4.62 -19.77
N LEU A 166 -12.88 -3.84 -18.86
CA LEU A 166 -11.43 -3.85 -18.73
C LEU A 166 -10.93 -5.21 -18.24
N HIS A 167 -11.61 -5.80 -17.24
CA HIS A 167 -11.27 -7.14 -16.73
C HIS A 167 -11.35 -8.21 -17.82
N GLU A 168 -12.42 -8.19 -18.61
CA GLU A 168 -12.61 -9.07 -19.77
C GLU A 168 -11.53 -8.87 -20.83
N GLY A 169 -11.22 -7.61 -21.19
CA GLY A 169 -10.19 -7.30 -22.18
C GLY A 169 -8.78 -7.70 -21.74
N VAL A 170 -8.43 -7.50 -20.46
CA VAL A 170 -7.15 -7.96 -19.90
C VAL A 170 -7.04 -9.49 -19.99
N ALA A 171 -8.11 -10.20 -19.63
CA ALA A 171 -8.12 -11.66 -19.69
C ALA A 171 -7.97 -12.19 -21.13
N GLU A 172 -8.63 -11.56 -22.10
CA GLU A 172 -8.53 -11.91 -23.52
C GLU A 172 -7.11 -11.67 -24.06
N ILE A 173 -6.55 -10.47 -23.83
CA ILE A 173 -5.21 -10.10 -24.33
C ILE A 173 -4.12 -11.01 -23.77
N LEU A 174 -4.26 -11.41 -22.50
CA LEU A 174 -3.30 -12.27 -21.82
C LEU A 174 -3.57 -13.77 -22.01
N ASP A 175 -4.64 -14.14 -22.72
CA ASP A 175 -5.08 -15.51 -22.95
C ASP A 175 -5.24 -16.29 -21.63
N LEU A 176 -5.91 -15.67 -20.66
CA LEU A 176 -6.10 -16.24 -19.33
C LEU A 176 -7.25 -17.26 -19.34
N ASP A 177 -7.00 -18.41 -18.74
CA ASP A 177 -8.07 -19.37 -18.43
C ASP A 177 -9.01 -18.84 -17.33
N ALA A 178 -10.09 -19.58 -17.05
CA ALA A 178 -11.10 -19.15 -16.10
C ALA A 178 -10.56 -18.98 -14.66
N GLU A 179 -9.61 -19.80 -14.24
CA GLU A 179 -9.00 -19.75 -12.89
C GLU A 179 -8.06 -18.54 -12.78
N ALA A 180 -7.23 -18.35 -13.79
CA ALA A 180 -6.33 -17.21 -13.92
C ALA A 180 -7.11 -15.89 -14.01
N LYS A 181 -8.18 -15.84 -14.79
CA LYS A 181 -9.08 -14.68 -14.90
C LYS A 181 -9.75 -14.36 -13.56
N ALA A 182 -10.23 -15.37 -12.83
CA ALA A 182 -10.82 -15.17 -11.50
C ALA A 182 -9.80 -14.63 -10.48
N SER A 183 -8.51 -14.85 -10.73
CA SER A 183 -7.40 -14.36 -9.91
C SER A 183 -6.89 -12.98 -10.34
N CYS A 184 -7.43 -12.40 -11.42
CA CYS A 184 -7.11 -11.03 -11.81
C CYS A 184 -7.86 -10.03 -10.93
N GLU A 185 -7.11 -9.06 -10.43
CA GLU A 185 -7.65 -7.96 -9.63
C GLU A 185 -7.30 -6.64 -10.30
N ILE A 186 -8.31 -5.77 -10.45
CA ILE A 186 -8.13 -4.42 -10.97
C ILE A 186 -8.57 -3.46 -9.87
N ILE A 187 -7.62 -2.68 -9.38
CA ILE A 187 -7.87 -1.62 -8.41
C ILE A 187 -7.90 -0.32 -9.16
N HIS A 188 -8.98 0.43 -8.98
CA HIS A 188 -9.16 1.75 -9.56
C HIS A 188 -9.13 2.82 -8.47
N PHE A 189 -8.44 3.91 -8.77
CA PHE A 189 -8.37 5.08 -7.91
C PHE A 189 -8.40 6.36 -8.76
N GLU A 190 -9.26 7.31 -8.38
CA GLU A 190 -9.30 8.63 -9.01
C GLU A 190 -8.48 9.64 -8.22
N MET A 191 -7.65 10.41 -8.91
CA MET A 191 -6.86 11.45 -8.29
C MET A 191 -6.91 12.74 -9.10
N GLU A 192 -7.06 13.87 -8.41
CA GLU A 192 -6.87 15.17 -9.04
C GLU A 192 -5.36 15.48 -9.10
N ASP A 193 -4.80 15.65 -10.29
CA ASP A 193 -3.42 16.06 -10.51
C ASP A 193 -3.32 17.56 -10.88
N GLY A 194 -2.34 18.25 -10.31
CA GLY A 194 -2.11 19.69 -10.48
C GLY A 194 -2.71 20.60 -9.39
N ASP A 195 -2.17 21.82 -9.30
CA ASP A 195 -2.57 22.84 -8.33
C ASP A 195 -3.45 23.93 -8.99
N GLY A 196 -4.52 24.36 -8.30
CA GLY A 196 -5.36 25.50 -8.72
C GLY A 196 -6.49 25.16 -9.70
N THR A 197 -6.74 26.01 -10.69
CA THR A 197 -7.87 25.90 -11.65
C THR A 197 -7.61 24.93 -12.81
N GLY A 198 -6.43 24.30 -12.88
CA GLY A 198 -6.02 23.36 -13.92
C GLY A 198 -6.01 21.90 -13.47
N LYS A 199 -6.77 21.55 -12.44
CA LYS A 199 -6.85 20.18 -11.92
C LYS A 199 -7.32 19.21 -13.00
N ARG A 200 -6.51 18.19 -13.27
CA ARG A 200 -6.85 17.08 -14.16
C ARG A 200 -7.28 15.89 -13.33
N ARG A 201 -8.36 15.22 -13.68
CA ARG A 201 -8.76 13.98 -13.03
C ARG A 201 -8.08 12.82 -13.73
N LEU A 202 -7.16 12.16 -13.04
CA LEU A 202 -6.44 10.99 -13.53
C LEU A 202 -7.04 9.73 -12.91
N HIS A 203 -7.13 8.67 -13.71
CA HIS A 203 -7.59 7.35 -13.27
C HIS A 203 -6.39 6.43 -13.17
N TYR A 204 -5.99 6.14 -11.93
CA TYR A 204 -4.95 5.18 -11.60
C TYR A 204 -5.55 3.78 -11.57
N LEU A 205 -4.89 2.85 -12.25
CA LEU A 205 -5.27 1.46 -12.34
C LEU A 205 -4.09 0.61 -11.93
N VAL A 206 -4.30 -0.28 -10.97
CA VAL A 206 -3.36 -1.34 -10.62
C VAL A 206 -3.99 -2.65 -11.07
N VAL A 207 -3.32 -3.35 -11.98
CA VAL A 207 -3.78 -4.62 -12.52
C VAL A 207 -2.86 -5.71 -12.00
N TYR A 208 -3.38 -6.51 -11.08
CA TYR A 208 -2.76 -7.77 -10.68
C TYR A 208 -3.26 -8.87 -11.59
N HIS A 209 -2.32 -9.60 -12.20
CA HIS A 209 -2.67 -10.74 -13.05
C HIS A 209 -1.64 -11.87 -12.89
N PRO A 210 -2.07 -13.13 -13.07
CA PRO A 210 -1.13 -14.24 -13.14
C PRO A 210 -0.24 -14.10 -14.39
N GLY A 211 1.06 -14.27 -14.20
CA GLY A 211 2.02 -14.37 -15.29
C GLY A 211 2.09 -15.79 -15.86
N LYS A 212 2.95 -15.99 -16.87
CA LYS A 212 3.20 -17.34 -17.38
C LYS A 212 3.87 -18.22 -16.32
N MET A 213 3.46 -19.49 -16.23
CA MET A 213 4.07 -20.48 -15.33
C MET A 213 5.60 -20.47 -15.47
N ARG A 214 6.29 -20.35 -14.34
CA ARG A 214 7.74 -20.36 -14.22
C ARG A 214 8.19 -21.58 -13.42
N THR A 215 9.40 -22.04 -13.70
CA THR A 215 10.06 -23.11 -12.95
C THR A 215 11.23 -22.52 -12.19
N LEU A 216 11.17 -22.57 -10.86
CA LEU A 216 12.29 -22.22 -10.00
C LEU A 216 13.09 -23.48 -9.68
N ARG A 217 14.42 -23.40 -9.75
CA ARG A 217 15.31 -24.43 -9.20
C ARG A 217 15.72 -24.02 -7.81
N GLN A 218 15.29 -24.77 -6.80
CA GLN A 218 15.70 -24.56 -5.43
C GLN A 218 16.59 -25.71 -4.97
N MET A 219 17.66 -25.36 -4.23
CA MET A 219 18.43 -26.33 -3.46
C MET A 219 17.88 -26.34 -2.04
N LYS A 220 17.21 -27.43 -1.66
CA LYS A 220 16.73 -27.67 -0.30
C LYS A 220 17.31 -29.02 0.15
N ASP A 221 17.92 -29.06 1.33
CA ASP A 221 18.56 -30.27 1.88
C ASP A 221 19.55 -30.97 0.93
N ARG A 222 20.33 -30.18 0.18
CA ARG A 222 21.28 -30.64 -0.86
C ARG A 222 20.63 -31.43 -2.02
N ARG A 223 19.30 -31.44 -2.12
CA ARG A 223 18.55 -31.93 -3.28
C ARG A 223 18.12 -30.77 -4.16
N ARG A 224 18.12 -31.01 -5.47
CA ARG A 224 17.61 -30.08 -6.47
C ARG A 224 16.14 -30.37 -6.68
N ASP A 225 15.27 -29.46 -6.24
CA ASP A 225 13.85 -29.51 -6.51
C ASP A 225 13.48 -28.47 -7.58
N LEU A 226 12.51 -28.84 -8.41
CA LEU A 226 11.87 -27.96 -9.38
C LEU A 226 10.52 -27.54 -8.80
N LEU A 227 10.40 -26.26 -8.50
CA LEU A 227 9.15 -25.67 -8.01
C LEU A 227 8.48 -24.94 -9.16
N LEU A 228 7.31 -25.42 -9.56
CA LEU A 228 6.45 -24.74 -10.53
C LEU A 228 5.63 -23.69 -9.79
N TYR A 229 5.64 -22.45 -10.27
CA TYR A 229 4.81 -21.38 -9.73
C TYR A 229 4.38 -20.44 -10.85
N ILE A 230 3.24 -19.77 -10.64
CA ILE A 230 2.77 -18.69 -11.51
C ILE A 230 3.11 -17.38 -10.78
N PRO A 231 3.99 -16.52 -11.32
CA PRO A 231 4.29 -15.26 -10.66
C PRO A 231 3.04 -14.37 -10.70
N ALA A 232 2.70 -13.75 -9.58
CA ALA A 232 1.81 -12.59 -9.60
C ALA A 232 2.56 -11.44 -10.28
N LEU A 233 1.99 -10.90 -11.35
CA LEU A 233 2.50 -9.73 -12.04
C LEU A 233 1.61 -8.54 -11.70
N GLU A 234 2.24 -7.39 -11.57
CA GLU A 234 1.58 -6.10 -11.35
C GLU A 234 1.88 -5.22 -12.55
N ALA A 235 0.83 -4.64 -13.13
CA ALA A 235 0.94 -3.57 -14.11
C ALA A 235 0.21 -2.36 -13.56
N THR A 236 0.86 -1.19 -13.61
CA THR A 236 0.25 0.04 -13.14
C THR A 236 0.03 0.97 -14.34
N LEU A 237 -1.18 1.49 -14.47
CA LEU A 237 -1.60 2.34 -15.58
C LEU A 237 -2.16 3.65 -15.01
N VAL A 238 -1.94 4.74 -15.74
CA VAL A 238 -2.57 6.03 -15.45
C VAL A 238 -3.27 6.49 -16.72
N TYR A 239 -4.58 6.63 -16.67
CA TYR A 239 -5.37 7.19 -17.75
C TYR A 239 -5.63 8.68 -17.48
N ASP A 240 -5.22 9.53 -18.42
CA ASP A 240 -5.59 10.95 -18.50
C ASP A 240 -6.72 11.09 -19.53
N PRO A 241 -7.98 11.27 -19.07
CA PRO A 241 -9.10 11.41 -19.98
C PRO A 241 -9.06 12.71 -20.78
N ALA A 242 -8.47 13.79 -20.27
CA ALA A 242 -8.42 15.07 -20.98
C ALA A 242 -7.53 14.99 -22.23
N GLU A 243 -6.50 14.14 -22.19
CA GLU A 243 -5.54 13.92 -23.28
C GLU A 243 -5.82 12.62 -24.05
N ASN A 244 -6.78 11.79 -23.62
CA ASN A 244 -7.00 10.42 -24.09
C ASN A 244 -5.71 9.59 -24.12
N GLN A 245 -4.89 9.67 -23.06
CA GLN A 245 -3.63 8.95 -22.99
C GLN A 245 -3.62 7.97 -21.83
N VAL A 246 -3.10 6.77 -22.07
CA VAL A 246 -2.76 5.80 -21.03
C VAL A 246 -1.24 5.75 -20.91
N HIS A 247 -0.75 5.92 -19.68
CA HIS A 247 0.66 5.81 -19.32
C HIS A 247 0.90 4.49 -18.59
N VAL A 248 1.84 3.68 -19.08
CA VAL A 248 2.22 2.41 -18.43
C VAL A 248 3.41 2.63 -17.50
N CYS A 249 3.23 2.39 -16.20
CA CYS A 249 4.21 2.67 -15.15
C CYS A 249 5.07 1.47 -14.71
#